data_AF-A0A3Q3B6W1-F1
#
_entry.id   AF-A0A3Q3B6W1-F1
#
_cell.length_a   1.000
_cell.length_b   1.000
_cell.length_c   1.000
_cell.angle_alpha   90.00
_cell.angle_beta   90.00
_cell.angle_gamma   90.00
#
_symmetry.space_group_name_H-M   'P 1'
#
loop_
_entity.id
_entity.type
_entity.pdbx_description
1 polymer ?
#
loop_
_entity_poly.entity_id
_entity_poly.type
_entity_poly.pdbx_seq_one_letter_code
_entity_poly.pdbx_strand_id
1 'polypeptide(L)'
;MLKLNPTERVFPGKAFLHSFLTMEHLDNSDNIPYINSAHKLILKCRLGSSNDSGDSLDSDLVAQRSLQVPKPFSELQSEKEAEIFKRLRRLDPDKNNIVRFYSCFKYKTCFCFEFELLDISLYDFMERREWKPLSVAEIRPIAQQMLVALTALKSIGVTHSDIKPANILLVNQESKPFKVKLIDFGASCMTSNFTQFHEIQSFGYRAPEVYLGLRPDESVDMWGLGCTLLFLFFGQHFYPTSQCEYNYMKFIVKLHGTFTDENGNSYDHLESLDDLQKMVPDIKDPTELGDLNAFIDLIKNMLVVDPLKRILPADALNHKYISMEHLNEVDKSPYRTMAKEIMSVCELSRKTDIITG
;
A
#
# COMPACT_ATOMS: atom_id res chain seq x y z
N MET A 1 17.54 5.49 -22.27
CA MET A 1 16.23 5.98 -22.74
C MET A 1 15.82 5.14 -23.95
N LEU A 2 14.83 4.27 -23.80
CA LEU A 2 14.28 3.53 -24.94
C LEU A 2 13.34 4.47 -25.71
N LYS A 3 13.65 4.75 -26.98
CA LYS A 3 12.77 5.50 -27.89
C LYS A 3 11.80 4.52 -28.55
N LEU A 4 10.50 4.68 -28.31
CA LEU A 4 9.44 3.92 -28.96
C LEU A 4 9.07 4.59 -30.30
N ASN A 5 9.00 3.80 -31.38
CA ASN A 5 8.57 4.27 -32.71
C ASN A 5 7.02 4.30 -32.77
N PRO A 6 6.36 5.44 -33.06
CA PRO A 6 4.91 5.60 -32.88
C PRO A 6 4.00 4.93 -33.93
N THR A 7 4.56 4.28 -34.96
CA THR A 7 3.80 3.92 -36.18
C THR A 7 3.34 2.47 -36.27
N GLU A 8 3.71 1.59 -35.33
CA GLU A 8 3.31 0.17 -35.37
C GLU A 8 2.24 -0.13 -34.30
N ARG A 9 1.02 -0.42 -34.75
CA ARG A 9 -0.12 -0.79 -33.89
C ARG A 9 -0.08 -2.27 -33.55
N VAL A 10 -0.35 -2.65 -32.30
CA VAL A 10 -0.41 -4.07 -31.90
C VAL A 10 -1.61 -4.38 -31.00
N PHE A 11 -2.38 -5.40 -31.38
CA PHE A 11 -3.51 -5.95 -30.61
C PHE A 11 -3.02 -6.77 -29.40
N PRO A 12 -3.76 -6.82 -28.27
CA PRO A 12 -3.36 -7.53 -27.04
C PRO A 12 -2.91 -8.98 -27.24
N GLY A 13 -3.63 -9.74 -28.09
CA GLY A 13 -3.30 -11.14 -28.39
C GLY A 13 -2.15 -11.33 -29.39
N LYS A 14 -1.68 -10.26 -30.05
CA LYS A 14 -0.57 -10.28 -31.02
C LYS A 14 0.66 -9.50 -30.55
N ALA A 15 0.61 -8.86 -29.38
CA ALA A 15 1.74 -8.22 -28.70
C ALA A 15 2.95 -9.17 -28.62
N PHE A 16 2.69 -10.46 -28.48
CA PHE A 16 3.68 -11.54 -28.35
C PHE A 16 4.46 -11.89 -29.64
N LEU A 17 4.00 -11.44 -30.83
CA LEU A 17 4.68 -11.73 -32.11
C LEU A 17 5.54 -10.55 -32.60
N HIS A 18 5.54 -9.44 -31.86
CA HIS A 18 6.31 -8.26 -32.25
C HIS A 18 7.76 -8.42 -31.79
N SER A 19 8.70 -8.27 -32.73
CA SER A 19 10.16 -8.40 -32.54
C SER A 19 10.80 -7.44 -31.53
N PHE A 20 10.02 -6.54 -30.94
CA PHE A 20 10.45 -5.58 -29.91
C PHE A 20 9.86 -5.86 -28.51
N LEU A 21 8.84 -6.72 -28.41
CA LEU A 21 8.25 -7.20 -27.16
C LEU A 21 8.81 -8.58 -26.80
N THR A 22 10.06 -8.83 -27.17
CA THR A 22 10.75 -10.03 -26.74
C THR A 22 11.30 -9.80 -25.33
N MET A 23 10.84 -10.63 -24.40
CA MET A 23 11.51 -10.93 -23.13
C MET A 23 12.94 -11.51 -23.35
N GLU A 24 13.52 -11.40 -24.56
CA GLU A 24 14.91 -11.78 -24.90
C GLU A 24 15.94 -11.00 -24.08
N HIS A 25 15.58 -9.86 -23.50
CA HIS A 25 16.45 -9.16 -22.54
C HIS A 25 16.56 -9.88 -21.18
N LEU A 26 15.71 -10.88 -20.89
CA LEU A 26 15.84 -11.74 -19.69
C LEU A 26 16.71 -12.97 -19.94
N ASP A 27 16.88 -13.42 -21.19
CA ASP A 27 17.67 -14.61 -21.51
C ASP A 27 19.19 -14.36 -21.40
N ASN A 28 19.64 -13.10 -21.24
CA ASN A 28 21.05 -12.71 -21.28
C ASN A 28 21.61 -12.13 -19.98
N SER A 29 21.01 -12.39 -18.81
CA SER A 29 21.59 -11.93 -17.56
C SER A 29 21.58 -12.98 -16.46
N ASP A 30 22.75 -13.58 -16.23
CA ASP A 30 23.21 -14.13 -14.94
C ASP A 30 23.23 -13.08 -13.80
N ASN A 31 22.54 -11.95 -13.97
CA ASN A 31 22.45 -10.85 -13.03
C ASN A 31 21.05 -10.81 -12.41
N ILE A 32 20.93 -11.60 -11.35
CA ILE A 32 19.81 -11.78 -10.43
C ILE A 32 19.21 -10.48 -9.82
N PRO A 33 19.89 -9.31 -9.72
CA PRO A 33 19.27 -8.11 -9.11
C PRO A 33 18.12 -7.50 -9.91
N TYR A 34 18.04 -7.72 -11.22
CA TYR A 34 17.04 -7.08 -12.08
C TYR A 34 15.63 -7.65 -11.86
N ILE A 35 15.54 -8.91 -11.41
CA ILE A 35 14.27 -9.64 -11.29
C ILE A 35 13.52 -9.28 -9.99
N ASN A 36 14.23 -8.88 -8.93
CA ASN A 36 13.60 -8.37 -7.71
C ASN A 36 12.99 -6.97 -7.88
N SER A 37 13.27 -6.30 -9.00
CA SER A 37 12.62 -5.05 -9.41
C SER A 37 11.53 -5.30 -10.45
N ALA A 38 10.76 -6.39 -10.35
CA ALA A 38 9.60 -6.63 -11.21
C ALA A 38 8.55 -5.48 -11.13
N HIS A 39 8.63 -4.61 -10.10
CA HIS A 39 7.92 -3.33 -10.02
C HIS A 39 8.34 -2.28 -11.07
N LYS A 40 9.51 -2.42 -11.72
CA LYS A 40 10.05 -1.45 -12.68
C LYS A 40 9.73 -1.76 -14.14
N LEU A 41 9.14 -2.91 -14.45
CA LEU A 41 8.82 -3.28 -15.84
C LEU A 41 7.46 -2.73 -16.28
N ILE A 42 7.30 -1.40 -16.25
CA ILE A 42 6.12 -0.75 -16.84
C ILE A 42 6.23 -0.86 -18.38
N LEU A 43 5.58 -1.85 -18.97
CA LEU A 43 5.37 -1.90 -20.42
C LEU A 43 4.30 -0.86 -20.79
N LYS A 44 4.72 0.38 -21.00
CA LYS A 44 3.86 1.46 -21.49
C LYS A 44 3.75 1.38 -23.01
N CYS A 45 2.86 0.54 -23.53
CA CYS A 45 2.56 0.53 -24.97
C CYS A 45 1.70 1.77 -25.34
N ARG A 46 2.26 2.71 -26.11
CA ARG A 46 1.54 3.87 -26.66
C ARG A 46 1.08 3.53 -28.07
N LEU A 47 -0.23 3.39 -28.31
CA LEU A 47 -0.79 3.32 -29.65
C LEU A 47 -1.04 4.75 -30.17
N GLY A 48 -0.44 5.08 -31.31
CA GLY A 48 -0.69 6.33 -32.01
C GLY A 48 -2.06 6.33 -32.69
N SER A 49 -2.83 7.40 -32.47
CA SER A 49 -4.13 7.61 -33.13
C SER A 49 -3.91 7.76 -34.64
N SER A 50 -4.41 6.83 -35.45
CA SER A 50 -4.73 7.12 -36.84
C SER A 50 -6.15 6.65 -37.13
N ASN A 51 -6.95 7.57 -37.66
CA ASN A 51 -8.28 7.30 -38.16
C ASN A 51 -8.20 6.24 -39.25
N ASP A 52 -8.80 5.07 -39.05
CA ASP A 52 -9.64 4.46 -40.09
C ASP A 52 -10.43 3.26 -39.59
N SER A 53 -11.68 3.20 -40.06
CA SER A 53 -12.64 2.08 -40.10
C SER A 53 -13.06 1.40 -38.77
N GLY A 54 -14.39 1.32 -38.60
CA GLY A 54 -15.07 0.82 -37.41
C GLY A 54 -14.98 -0.68 -37.17
N ASP A 55 -15.46 -1.05 -35.98
CA ASP A 55 -15.58 -2.38 -35.38
C ASP A 55 -14.33 -2.97 -34.70
N SER A 56 -14.10 -2.53 -33.44
CA SER A 56 -13.67 -3.33 -32.25
C SER A 56 -13.00 -2.43 -31.19
N LEU A 57 -13.70 -1.41 -30.72
CA LEU A 57 -13.16 -0.41 -29.78
C LEU A 57 -12.88 -0.93 -28.36
N ASP A 58 -13.41 -2.09 -27.95
CA ASP A 58 -13.36 -2.49 -26.54
C ASP A 58 -12.15 -3.37 -26.16
N SER A 59 -11.60 -4.18 -27.08
CA SER A 59 -10.44 -5.05 -26.78
C SER A 59 -9.10 -4.33 -26.86
N ASP A 60 -9.00 -3.29 -27.68
CA ASP A 60 -7.73 -2.60 -27.98
C ASP A 60 -7.35 -1.54 -26.95
N LEU A 61 -8.32 -0.98 -26.25
CA LEU A 61 -8.09 -0.07 -25.13
C LEU A 61 -7.56 -0.80 -23.88
N VAL A 62 -7.78 -2.11 -23.75
CA VAL A 62 -7.42 -2.92 -22.58
C VAL A 62 -5.91 -3.19 -22.53
N ALA A 63 -5.25 -3.46 -23.67
CA ALA A 63 -3.79 -3.64 -23.73
C ALA A 63 -3.00 -2.39 -23.32
N GLN A 64 -3.61 -1.21 -23.45
CA GLN A 64 -2.99 0.06 -23.08
C GLN A 64 -3.00 0.34 -21.58
N ARG A 65 -3.65 -0.53 -20.79
CA ARG A 65 -3.95 -0.32 -19.37
C ARG A 65 -3.50 -1.47 -18.47
N SER A 66 -2.75 -2.44 -18.98
CA SER A 66 -2.31 -3.58 -18.19
C SER A 66 -0.80 -3.72 -18.03
N LEU A 67 -0.38 -4.13 -16.84
CA LEU A 67 1.00 -4.42 -16.47
C LEU A 67 1.21 -5.93 -16.39
N GLN A 68 2.19 -6.46 -17.12
CA GLN A 68 2.59 -7.87 -17.02
C GLN A 68 3.83 -7.99 -16.13
N VAL A 69 3.71 -8.75 -15.04
CA VAL A 69 4.78 -8.94 -14.06
C VAL A 69 5.30 -10.37 -14.14
N PRO A 70 6.51 -10.60 -14.67
CA PRO A 70 7.13 -11.91 -14.64
C PRO A 70 7.67 -12.20 -13.23
N LYS A 71 7.27 -13.32 -12.64
CA LYS A 71 7.75 -13.78 -11.33
C LYS A 71 8.57 -15.06 -11.51
N PRO A 72 9.88 -15.07 -11.15
CA PRO A 72 10.76 -16.23 -11.32
C PRO A 72 10.61 -17.27 -10.19
N PHE A 73 9.55 -17.16 -9.38
CA PHE A 73 9.38 -18.00 -8.19
C PHE A 73 9.08 -19.45 -8.57
N SER A 74 9.23 -20.33 -7.58
CA SER A 74 8.77 -21.72 -7.73
C SER A 74 7.31 -21.77 -8.18
N GLU A 75 6.97 -22.78 -8.99
CA GLU A 75 5.61 -23.02 -9.47
C GLU A 75 4.59 -23.02 -8.30
N LEU A 76 4.95 -23.65 -7.18
CA LEU A 76 4.15 -23.68 -5.96
C LEU A 76 3.83 -22.28 -5.39
N GLN A 77 4.79 -21.35 -5.37
CA GLN A 77 4.56 -20.00 -4.85
C GLN A 77 3.68 -19.19 -5.80
N SER A 78 3.88 -19.35 -7.11
CA SER A 78 3.05 -18.70 -8.12
C SER A 78 1.62 -19.22 -8.11
N GLU A 79 1.41 -20.52 -7.90
CA GLU A 79 0.08 -21.13 -7.75
C GLU A 79 -0.66 -20.62 -6.49
N LYS A 80 0.06 -20.49 -5.37
CA LYS A 80 -0.51 -19.91 -4.14
C LYS A 80 -0.98 -18.47 -4.37
N GLU A 81 -0.15 -17.64 -4.99
CA GLU A 81 -0.51 -16.25 -5.30
C GLU A 81 -1.70 -16.19 -6.28
N ALA A 82 -1.71 -17.03 -7.32
CA ALA A 82 -2.84 -17.11 -8.24
C ALA A 82 -4.15 -17.51 -7.55
N GLU A 83 -4.10 -18.39 -6.54
CA GLU A 83 -5.27 -18.77 -5.75
C GLU A 83 -5.78 -17.61 -4.88
N ILE A 84 -4.88 -16.80 -4.29
CA ILE A 84 -5.26 -15.55 -3.61
C ILE A 84 -5.99 -14.62 -4.60
N PHE A 85 -5.45 -14.41 -5.81
CA PHE A 85 -6.10 -13.56 -6.80
C PHE A 85 -7.47 -14.08 -7.27
N LYS A 86 -7.65 -15.40 -7.42
CA LYS A 86 -8.97 -15.97 -7.69
C LYS A 86 -9.98 -15.62 -6.60
N ARG A 87 -9.54 -15.58 -5.34
CA ARG A 87 -10.40 -15.22 -4.21
C ARG A 87 -10.70 -13.73 -4.16
N LEU A 88 -9.71 -12.88 -4.50
CA LEU A 88 -9.88 -11.43 -4.61
C LEU A 88 -10.90 -11.02 -5.68
N ARG A 89 -11.17 -11.86 -6.70
CA ARG A 89 -12.24 -11.61 -7.68
C ARG A 89 -13.65 -11.50 -7.08
N ARG A 90 -13.85 -11.89 -5.81
CA ARG A 90 -15.10 -11.68 -5.08
C ARG A 90 -15.30 -10.23 -4.63
N LEU A 91 -14.24 -9.43 -4.68
CA LEU A 91 -14.22 -8.03 -4.27
C LEU A 91 -14.22 -7.15 -5.51
N ASP A 92 -14.96 -6.05 -5.46
CA ASP A 92 -14.83 -4.98 -6.45
C ASP A 92 -13.49 -4.24 -6.20
N PRO A 93 -12.55 -4.23 -7.17
CA PRO A 93 -11.22 -3.66 -6.96
C PRO A 93 -11.25 -2.14 -6.77
N ASP A 94 -12.21 -1.43 -7.36
CA ASP A 94 -12.31 0.03 -7.25
C ASP A 94 -12.95 0.46 -5.93
N LYS A 95 -13.99 -0.26 -5.47
CA LYS A 95 -14.63 -0.01 -4.18
C LYS A 95 -13.75 -0.39 -3.00
N ASN A 96 -12.92 -1.42 -3.16
CA ASN A 96 -12.08 -1.96 -2.08
C ASN A 96 -10.63 -1.47 -2.13
N ASN A 97 -10.26 -0.58 -3.06
CA ASN A 97 -8.89 -0.07 -3.22
C ASN A 97 -7.84 -1.18 -3.35
N ILE A 98 -8.17 -2.22 -4.11
CA ILE A 98 -7.29 -3.36 -4.42
C ILE A 98 -7.00 -3.32 -5.92
N VAL A 99 -5.77 -3.67 -6.30
CA VAL A 99 -5.39 -3.76 -7.71
C VAL A 99 -6.31 -4.70 -8.48
N ARG A 100 -6.80 -4.26 -9.64
CA ARG A 100 -7.54 -5.09 -10.56
C ARG A 100 -6.60 -6.09 -11.20
N PHE A 101 -6.85 -7.36 -10.95
CA PHE A 101 -6.20 -8.49 -11.57
C PHE A 101 -7.00 -8.98 -12.78
N TYR A 102 -6.38 -9.02 -13.95
CA TYR A 102 -7.02 -9.49 -15.19
C TYR A 102 -6.81 -10.99 -15.36
N SER A 103 -5.56 -11.43 -15.44
CA SER A 103 -5.23 -12.80 -15.81
C SER A 103 -3.86 -13.23 -15.27
N CYS A 104 -3.64 -14.55 -15.18
CA CYS A 104 -2.32 -15.12 -14.99
C CYS A 104 -2.10 -16.23 -16.02
N PHE A 105 -0.90 -16.33 -16.56
CA PHE A 105 -0.53 -17.35 -17.54
C PHE A 105 0.94 -17.75 -17.38
N LYS A 106 1.28 -18.93 -17.86
CA LYS A 106 2.66 -19.43 -17.87
C LYS A 106 3.30 -19.08 -19.22
N TYR A 107 4.47 -18.47 -19.19
CA TYR A 107 5.29 -18.22 -20.38
C TYR A 107 6.69 -18.77 -20.16
N LYS A 108 7.08 -19.76 -20.97
CA LYS A 108 8.27 -20.58 -20.73
C LYS A 108 8.26 -21.11 -19.28
N THR A 109 9.25 -20.76 -18.47
CA THR A 109 9.40 -21.14 -17.06
C THR A 109 8.83 -20.12 -16.08
N CYS A 110 8.34 -18.98 -16.55
CA CYS A 110 7.86 -17.88 -15.69
C CYS A 110 6.33 -17.86 -15.60
N PHE A 111 5.82 -17.50 -14.42
CA PHE A 111 4.43 -17.07 -14.28
C PHE A 111 4.33 -15.57 -14.52
N CYS A 112 3.40 -15.19 -15.39
CA CYS A 112 3.09 -13.80 -15.71
C CYS A 112 1.73 -13.45 -15.11
N PHE A 113 1.68 -12.36 -14.36
CA PHE A 113 0.44 -11.81 -13.81
C PHE A 113 0.12 -10.49 -14.50
N GLU A 114 -1.14 -10.30 -14.87
CA GLU A 114 -1.63 -9.13 -15.58
C GLU A 114 -2.55 -8.29 -14.67
N PHE A 115 -2.19 -7.03 -14.46
CA PHE A 115 -2.88 -6.09 -13.57
C PHE A 115 -3.25 -4.80 -14.27
N GLU A 116 -4.12 -3.97 -13.69
CA GLU A 116 -4.26 -2.58 -14.13
C GLU A 116 -2.97 -1.77 -13.94
N LEU A 117 -2.74 -0.82 -14.83
CA LEU A 117 -1.63 0.12 -14.74
C LEU A 117 -1.96 1.23 -13.73
N LEU A 118 -1.08 1.41 -12.75
CA LEU A 118 -1.13 2.46 -11.73
C LEU A 118 0.05 3.44 -11.90
N ASP A 119 0.08 4.48 -11.08
CA ASP A 119 1.20 5.42 -10.98
C ASP A 119 2.30 4.81 -10.09
N ILE A 120 3.08 5.65 -9.39
CA ILE A 120 4.17 5.21 -8.51
C ILE A 120 3.70 4.71 -7.14
N SER A 121 4.58 3.95 -6.47
CA SER A 121 4.38 3.54 -5.08
C SER A 121 4.47 4.74 -4.13
N LEU A 122 3.91 4.61 -2.92
CA LEU A 122 4.07 5.63 -1.89
C LEU A 122 5.53 5.81 -1.47
N TYR A 123 6.35 4.76 -1.55
CA TYR A 123 7.80 4.87 -1.31
C TYR A 123 8.45 5.80 -2.35
N ASP A 124 8.23 5.54 -3.63
CA ASP A 124 8.78 6.34 -4.73
C ASP A 124 8.21 7.76 -4.72
N PHE A 125 6.95 7.92 -4.29
CA PHE A 125 6.33 9.24 -4.11
C PHE A 125 7.05 10.06 -3.03
N MET A 126 7.37 9.46 -1.88
CA MET A 126 8.14 10.13 -0.84
C MET A 126 9.57 10.43 -1.30
N GLU A 127 10.22 9.52 -2.04
CA GLU A 127 11.53 9.76 -2.64
C GLU A 127 11.51 10.97 -3.60
N ARG A 128 10.51 11.05 -4.48
CA ARG A 128 10.32 12.20 -5.39
C ARG A 128 10.00 13.51 -4.68
N ARG A 129 9.44 13.44 -3.47
CA ARG A 129 9.24 14.59 -2.58
C ARG A 129 10.49 14.94 -1.78
N GLU A 130 11.64 14.31 -2.07
CA GLU A 130 12.88 14.48 -1.32
C GLU A 130 12.67 14.16 0.17
N TRP A 131 11.88 13.12 0.46
CA TRP A 131 11.57 12.67 1.81
C TRP A 131 10.85 13.71 2.69
N LYS A 132 10.26 14.75 2.08
CA LYS A 132 9.45 15.73 2.82
C LYS A 132 8.20 15.06 3.37
N PRO A 133 7.93 15.17 4.70
CA PRO A 133 6.73 14.65 5.34
C PRO A 133 5.43 14.99 4.62
N LEU A 134 4.45 14.11 4.75
CA LEU A 134 3.05 14.43 4.48
C LEU A 134 2.39 14.99 5.74
N SER A 135 1.52 15.98 5.55
CA SER A 135 0.62 16.44 6.61
C SER A 135 -0.37 15.33 6.98
N VAL A 136 -0.90 15.36 8.22
CA VAL A 136 -1.94 14.40 8.64
C VAL A 136 -3.18 14.50 7.73
N ALA A 137 -3.49 15.69 7.20
CA ALA A 137 -4.57 15.85 6.24
C ALA A 137 -4.34 15.08 4.92
N GLU A 138 -3.11 15.07 4.40
CA GLU A 138 -2.72 14.29 3.21
C GLU A 138 -2.67 12.78 3.49
N ILE A 139 -2.32 12.37 4.71
CA ILE A 139 -2.24 10.95 5.11
C ILE A 139 -3.64 10.33 5.28
N ARG A 140 -4.62 11.09 5.76
CA ARG A 140 -5.98 10.59 6.04
C ARG A 140 -6.65 9.84 4.88
N PRO A 141 -6.72 10.35 3.64
CA PRO A 141 -7.35 9.61 2.55
C PRO A 141 -6.62 8.29 2.23
N ILE A 142 -5.30 8.24 2.39
CA ILE A 142 -4.51 7.01 2.21
C ILE A 142 -4.90 6.00 3.29
N ALA A 143 -4.90 6.43 4.56
CA ALA A 143 -5.29 5.59 5.70
C ALA A 143 -6.71 5.03 5.51
N GLN A 144 -7.68 5.88 5.17
CA GLN A 144 -9.06 5.46 4.97
C GLN A 144 -9.19 4.41 3.86
N GLN A 145 -8.54 4.61 2.71
CA GLN A 145 -8.62 3.69 1.59
C GLN A 145 -7.97 2.34 1.90
N MET A 146 -6.86 2.34 2.64
CA MET A 146 -6.20 1.12 3.10
C MET A 146 -7.03 0.39 4.16
N LEU A 147 -7.68 1.10 5.09
CA LEU A 147 -8.60 0.48 6.03
C LEU A 147 -9.81 -0.17 5.34
N VAL A 148 -10.32 0.42 4.26
CA VAL A 148 -11.33 -0.22 3.40
C VAL A 148 -10.78 -1.50 2.77
N ALA A 149 -9.57 -1.46 2.21
CA ALA A 149 -8.94 -2.65 1.62
C ALA A 149 -8.76 -3.77 2.65
N LEU A 150 -8.22 -3.46 3.84
CA LEU A 150 -8.01 -4.44 4.91
C LEU A 150 -9.33 -5.01 5.46
N THR A 151 -10.39 -4.20 5.54
CA THR A 151 -11.74 -4.67 5.88
C THR A 151 -12.24 -5.69 4.85
N ALA A 152 -12.04 -5.41 3.57
CA ALA A 152 -12.45 -6.29 2.48
C ALA A 152 -11.64 -7.61 2.48
N LEU A 153 -10.33 -7.56 2.68
CA LEU A 153 -9.48 -8.76 2.80
C LEU A 153 -9.90 -9.64 3.97
N LYS A 154 -10.15 -9.05 5.15
CA LYS A 154 -10.64 -9.77 6.32
C LYS A 154 -11.99 -10.46 6.02
N SER A 155 -12.88 -9.81 5.28
CA SER A 155 -14.21 -10.38 4.94
C SER A 155 -14.13 -11.67 4.10
N ILE A 156 -13.04 -11.87 3.36
CA ILE A 156 -12.81 -13.08 2.55
C ILE A 156 -11.79 -14.04 3.18
N GLY A 157 -11.28 -13.72 4.38
CA GLY A 157 -10.31 -14.52 5.14
C GLY A 157 -8.90 -14.51 4.58
N VAL A 158 -8.47 -13.37 4.00
CA VAL A 158 -7.12 -13.16 3.46
C VAL A 158 -6.36 -12.19 4.35
N THR A 159 -5.11 -12.52 4.69
CA THR A 159 -4.14 -11.59 5.28
C THR A 159 -3.11 -11.23 4.23
N HIS A 160 -2.81 -9.93 4.06
CA HIS A 160 -1.85 -9.46 3.07
C HIS A 160 -0.41 -9.84 3.44
N SER A 161 -0.05 -9.66 4.72
CA SER A 161 1.23 -10.03 5.34
C SER A 161 2.48 -9.26 4.87
N ASP A 162 2.32 -8.17 4.11
CA ASP A 162 3.45 -7.34 3.65
C ASP A 162 3.02 -5.90 3.31
N ILE A 163 2.20 -5.31 4.20
CA ILE A 163 1.79 -3.91 4.07
C ILE A 163 2.99 -2.99 4.32
N LYS A 164 3.37 -2.22 3.30
CA LYS A 164 4.46 -1.24 3.33
C LYS A 164 4.27 -0.19 2.22
N PRO A 165 4.95 0.97 2.28
CA PRO A 165 4.81 2.03 1.26
C PRO A 165 5.07 1.57 -0.18
N ALA A 166 5.96 0.59 -0.39
CA ALA A 166 6.27 0.05 -1.71
C ALA A 166 5.13 -0.77 -2.33
N ASN A 167 4.19 -1.26 -1.52
CA ASN A 167 3.08 -2.12 -1.95
C ASN A 167 1.74 -1.35 -1.98
N ILE A 168 1.78 -0.02 -1.85
CA ILE A 168 0.62 0.85 -1.98
C ILE A 168 0.93 1.84 -3.10
N LEU A 169 0.19 1.74 -4.21
CA LEU A 169 0.42 2.58 -5.39
C LEU A 169 -0.64 3.66 -5.50
N LEU A 170 -0.21 4.83 -5.96
CA LEU A 170 -1.10 5.90 -6.39
C LEU A 170 -1.80 5.46 -7.68
N VAL A 171 -3.09 5.75 -7.80
CA VAL A 171 -3.85 5.46 -9.02
C VAL A 171 -3.45 6.44 -10.11
N ASN A 172 -3.47 7.74 -9.79
CA ASN A 172 -3.01 8.82 -10.66
C ASN A 172 -2.86 10.09 -9.82
N GLN A 173 -1.62 10.49 -9.49
CA GLN A 173 -1.41 11.61 -8.55
C GLN A 173 -1.84 12.96 -9.11
N GLU A 174 -1.79 13.15 -10.43
CA GLU A 174 -2.13 14.42 -11.09
C GLU A 174 -3.65 14.68 -11.09
N SER A 175 -4.45 13.66 -11.42
CA SER A 175 -5.92 13.81 -11.56
C SER A 175 -6.71 13.38 -10.33
N LYS A 176 -6.15 12.49 -9.50
CA LYS A 176 -6.79 11.98 -8.27
C LYS A 176 -5.76 11.90 -7.14
N PRO A 177 -5.30 13.05 -6.62
CA PRO A 177 -4.30 13.09 -5.55
C PRO A 177 -4.65 12.14 -4.41
N PHE A 178 -3.67 11.34 -3.99
CA PHE A 178 -3.80 10.37 -2.88
C PHE A 178 -4.85 9.27 -3.07
N LYS A 179 -5.43 9.09 -4.27
CA LYS A 179 -6.16 7.86 -4.59
C LYS A 179 -5.15 6.71 -4.65
N VAL A 180 -5.36 5.67 -3.85
CA VAL A 180 -4.40 4.56 -3.72
C VAL A 180 -5.05 3.20 -3.97
N LYS A 181 -4.23 2.22 -4.33
CA LYS A 181 -4.58 0.81 -4.36
C LYS A 181 -3.48 -0.05 -3.76
N LEU A 182 -3.90 -1.11 -3.08
CA LEU A 182 -3.02 -2.15 -2.53
C LEU A 182 -2.64 -3.15 -3.61
N ILE A 183 -1.35 -3.46 -3.69
CA ILE A 183 -0.75 -4.39 -4.67
C ILE A 183 0.05 -5.49 -3.98
N ASP A 184 0.58 -6.43 -4.77
CA ASP A 184 1.54 -7.45 -4.37
C ASP A 184 1.06 -8.43 -3.28
N PHE A 185 0.24 -9.37 -3.71
CA PHE A 185 -0.32 -10.43 -2.88
C PHE A 185 0.58 -11.68 -2.82
N GLY A 186 1.86 -11.57 -3.20
CA GLY A 186 2.79 -12.71 -3.24
C GLY A 186 3.16 -13.28 -1.86
N ALA A 187 3.07 -12.46 -0.81
CA ALA A 187 3.24 -12.89 0.58
C ALA A 187 1.90 -13.26 1.25
N SER A 188 0.77 -12.98 0.60
CA SER A 188 -0.54 -13.14 1.20
C SER A 188 -0.90 -14.60 1.46
N CYS A 189 -1.68 -14.83 2.50
CA CYS A 189 -2.14 -16.15 2.86
C CYS A 189 -3.57 -16.13 3.38
N MET A 190 -4.19 -17.30 3.40
CA MET A 190 -5.45 -17.50 4.10
C MET A 190 -5.20 -17.44 5.61
N THR A 191 -5.96 -16.65 6.35
CA THR A 191 -5.80 -16.53 7.82
C THR A 191 -5.89 -17.89 8.52
N SER A 192 -6.74 -18.78 8.03
CA SER A 192 -6.87 -20.14 8.57
C SER A 192 -5.58 -20.98 8.43
N ASN A 193 -4.71 -20.64 7.49
CA ASN A 193 -3.57 -21.44 7.03
C ASN A 193 -2.23 -20.72 7.25
N PHE A 194 -2.08 -19.94 8.33
CA PHE A 194 -0.77 -19.46 8.78
C PHE A 194 0.15 -20.63 9.15
N THR A 195 0.87 -21.19 8.17
CA THR A 195 1.79 -22.31 8.35
C THR A 195 3.27 -21.88 8.37
N GLN A 196 3.59 -20.66 7.94
CA GLN A 196 4.94 -20.08 7.89
C GLN A 196 4.99 -18.80 8.74
N PHE A 197 4.73 -18.93 10.04
CA PHE A 197 4.45 -17.80 10.93
C PHE A 197 5.66 -16.94 11.33
N HIS A 198 6.91 -17.37 11.04
CA HIS A 198 8.12 -16.69 11.51
C HIS A 198 8.77 -15.72 10.49
N GLU A 199 8.34 -15.73 9.23
CA GLU A 199 9.04 -14.99 8.15
C GLU A 199 8.09 -14.13 7.29
N ILE A 200 6.94 -13.77 7.84
CA ILE A 200 6.03 -12.83 7.17
C ILE A 200 6.46 -11.38 7.43
N GLN A 201 6.02 -10.47 6.56
CA GLN A 201 6.28 -9.03 6.62
C GLN A 201 7.75 -8.62 6.43
N SER A 202 7.93 -7.49 5.74
CA SER A 202 9.22 -6.81 5.62
C SER A 202 9.70 -6.22 6.95
N PHE A 203 11.02 -6.21 7.16
CA PHE A 203 11.65 -5.50 8.29
C PHE A 203 11.23 -4.02 8.30
N GLY A 204 11.09 -3.44 9.50
CA GLY A 204 10.49 -2.11 9.68
C GLY A 204 8.97 -2.12 9.85
N TYR A 205 8.28 -3.10 9.25
CA TYR A 205 6.80 -3.20 9.22
C TYR A 205 6.26 -4.47 9.88
N ARG A 206 7.15 -5.36 10.32
CA ARG A 206 6.79 -6.64 10.96
C ARG A 206 6.25 -6.44 12.37
N ALA A 207 5.13 -7.09 12.66
CA ALA A 207 4.46 -7.01 13.95
C ALA A 207 5.24 -7.77 15.05
N PRO A 208 5.14 -7.35 16.33
CA PRO A 208 5.89 -7.95 17.43
C PRO A 208 5.56 -9.43 17.64
N GLU A 209 4.30 -9.84 17.47
CA GLU A 209 3.88 -11.23 17.61
C GLU A 209 4.59 -12.17 16.62
N VAL A 210 5.01 -11.68 15.46
CA VAL A 210 5.78 -12.44 14.47
C VAL A 210 7.20 -12.72 14.98
N TYR A 211 7.88 -11.69 15.50
CA TYR A 211 9.20 -11.85 16.12
C TYR A 211 9.17 -12.72 17.37
N LEU A 212 8.07 -12.66 18.14
CA LEU A 212 7.87 -13.49 19.32
C LEU A 212 7.48 -14.95 18.98
N GLY A 213 7.29 -15.27 17.69
CA GLY A 213 6.90 -16.60 17.24
C GLY A 213 5.49 -17.00 17.69
N LEU A 214 4.63 -16.03 18.00
CA LEU A 214 3.23 -16.25 18.29
C LEU A 214 2.46 -16.45 16.99
N ARG A 215 1.32 -17.13 17.04
CA ARG A 215 0.48 -17.35 15.86
C ARG A 215 -0.11 -16.01 15.38
N PRO A 216 0.23 -15.53 14.18
CA PRO A 216 -0.32 -14.30 13.63
C PRO A 216 -1.77 -14.50 13.13
N ASP A 217 -2.48 -13.39 13.00
CA ASP A 217 -3.78 -13.26 12.35
C ASP A 217 -3.81 -12.00 11.46
N GLU A 218 -4.98 -11.54 10.99
CA GLU A 218 -5.04 -10.34 10.14
C GLU A 218 -4.56 -9.05 10.84
N SER A 219 -4.42 -9.04 12.16
CA SER A 219 -3.98 -7.85 12.91
C SER A 219 -2.54 -7.44 12.57
N VAL A 220 -1.72 -8.34 12.01
CA VAL A 220 -0.37 -7.99 11.53
C VAL A 220 -0.40 -6.91 10.45
N ASP A 221 -1.45 -6.91 9.61
CA ASP A 221 -1.62 -5.89 8.56
C ASP A 221 -1.95 -4.52 9.17
N MET A 222 -2.66 -4.49 10.30
CA MET A 222 -2.92 -3.24 11.04
C MET A 222 -1.64 -2.64 11.62
N TRP A 223 -0.73 -3.48 12.13
CA TRP A 223 0.60 -3.03 12.55
C TRP A 223 1.39 -2.47 11.37
N GLY A 224 1.45 -3.22 10.26
CA GLY A 224 2.17 -2.79 9.05
C GLY A 224 1.63 -1.48 8.45
N LEU A 225 0.31 -1.29 8.50
CA LEU A 225 -0.32 -0.02 8.10
C LEU A 225 0.06 1.11 9.07
N GLY A 226 0.04 0.88 10.39
CA GLY A 226 0.49 1.88 11.38
C GLY A 226 1.93 2.35 11.12
N CYS A 227 2.86 1.41 10.88
CA CYS A 227 4.24 1.71 10.50
C CYS A 227 4.33 2.49 9.17
N THR A 228 3.49 2.15 8.19
CA THR A 228 3.41 2.83 6.90
C THR A 228 2.95 4.29 7.07
N LEU A 229 1.92 4.54 7.88
CA LEU A 229 1.43 5.89 8.12
C LEU A 229 2.46 6.74 8.87
N LEU A 230 3.20 6.18 9.83
CA LEU A 230 4.32 6.86 10.47
C LEU A 230 5.47 7.17 9.50
N PHE A 231 5.77 6.26 8.56
CA PHE A 231 6.74 6.54 7.51
C PHE A 231 6.34 7.77 6.66
N LEU A 232 5.06 7.88 6.28
CA LEU A 232 4.55 9.03 5.53
C LEU A 232 4.61 10.33 6.35
N PHE A 233 4.35 10.23 7.66
CA PHE A 233 4.35 11.36 8.59
C PHE A 233 5.76 11.88 8.89
N PHE A 234 6.78 11.03 8.89
CA PHE A 234 8.16 11.44 9.13
C PHE A 234 8.99 11.64 7.86
N GLY A 235 8.56 11.07 6.74
CA GLY A 235 9.38 10.99 5.53
C GLY A 235 10.52 9.98 5.60
N GLN A 236 10.63 9.22 6.69
CA GLN A 236 11.67 8.21 6.91
C GLN A 236 11.12 7.03 7.71
N HIS A 237 11.82 5.90 7.68
CA HIS A 237 11.44 4.73 8.48
C HIS A 237 11.48 5.06 9.98
N PHE A 238 10.33 4.93 10.63
CA PHE A 238 10.20 5.21 12.05
C PHE A 238 10.80 4.09 12.92
N TYR A 239 10.53 2.83 12.57
CA TYR A 239 11.15 1.69 13.22
C TYR A 239 12.44 1.27 12.50
N PRO A 240 13.41 0.65 13.21
CA PRO A 240 14.61 0.10 12.60
C PRO A 240 14.30 -0.87 11.45
N THR A 241 15.02 -0.75 10.33
CA THR A 241 14.89 -1.66 9.18
C THR A 241 16.02 -2.70 9.13
N SER A 242 16.94 -2.66 10.09
CA SER A 242 18.00 -3.65 10.22
C SER A 242 17.43 -5.06 10.45
N GLN A 243 18.13 -6.08 9.97
CA GLN A 243 17.78 -7.49 10.24
C GLN A 243 18.03 -7.92 11.70
N CYS A 244 18.48 -7.01 12.56
CA CYS A 244 18.69 -7.29 13.98
C CYS A 244 17.36 -7.22 14.74
N GLU A 245 16.72 -8.36 14.93
CA GLU A 245 15.43 -8.49 15.63
C GLU A 245 15.49 -7.93 17.06
N TYR A 246 16.62 -8.12 17.76
CA TYR A 246 16.85 -7.57 19.10
C TYR A 246 16.73 -6.05 19.12
N ASN A 247 17.33 -5.33 18.15
CA ASN A 247 17.24 -3.87 18.10
C ASN A 247 15.83 -3.40 17.80
N TYR A 248 15.10 -4.14 16.95
CA TYR A 248 13.69 -3.85 16.65
C TYR A 248 12.81 -4.01 17.90
N MET A 249 12.93 -5.15 18.59
CA MET A 249 12.18 -5.43 19.81
C MET A 249 12.55 -4.48 20.95
N LYS A 250 13.84 -4.14 21.11
CA LYS A 250 14.28 -3.12 22.07
C LYS A 250 13.63 -1.77 21.79
N PHE A 251 13.50 -1.39 20.52
CA PHE A 251 12.83 -0.15 20.13
C PHE A 251 11.32 -0.20 20.44
N ILE A 252 10.64 -1.29 20.11
CA ILE A 252 9.21 -1.48 20.47
C ILE A 252 9.02 -1.38 21.98
N VAL A 253 9.83 -2.10 22.75
CA VAL A 253 9.74 -2.14 24.20
C VAL A 253 9.98 -0.77 24.83
N LYS A 254 10.90 0.02 24.27
CA LYS A 254 11.16 1.39 24.70
C LYS A 254 9.97 2.32 24.41
N LEU A 255 9.40 2.23 23.21
CA LEU A 255 8.35 3.13 22.74
C LEU A 255 6.96 2.82 23.33
N HIS A 256 6.70 1.54 23.61
CA HIS A 256 5.41 1.02 24.05
C HIS A 256 5.40 0.53 25.51
N GLY A 257 6.55 0.55 26.16
CA GLY A 257 6.73 0.09 27.54
C GLY A 257 7.35 1.16 28.43
N THR A 258 7.40 0.86 29.74
CA THR A 258 8.09 1.67 30.75
C THR A 258 9.48 1.08 30.98
N PHE A 259 10.42 1.20 30.04
CA PHE A 259 11.79 0.75 30.26
C PHE A 259 12.68 1.93 30.66
N THR A 260 12.73 2.18 31.97
CA THR A 260 13.91 2.80 32.57
C THR A 260 15.01 1.73 32.65
N ASP A 261 16.28 2.11 32.45
CA ASP A 261 17.38 1.21 32.82
C ASP A 261 17.36 0.93 34.34
N GLU A 262 18.24 0.03 34.81
CA GLU A 262 18.42 -0.28 36.23
C GLU A 262 18.78 0.94 37.11
N ASN A 263 19.11 2.07 36.49
CA ASN A 263 19.44 3.35 37.13
C ASN A 263 18.38 4.45 36.90
N GLY A 264 17.23 4.15 36.29
CA GLY A 264 16.17 5.13 36.03
C GLY A 264 16.38 6.02 34.79
N ASN A 265 17.42 5.82 33.99
CA ASN A 265 17.78 6.72 32.89
C ASN A 265 17.09 6.33 31.58
N SER A 266 16.52 7.34 30.92
CA SER A 266 15.97 7.28 29.57
C SER A 266 17.05 7.60 28.55
N TYR A 267 17.16 6.80 27.48
CA TYR A 267 18.02 7.09 26.34
C TYR A 267 17.18 7.77 25.26
N ASP A 268 17.59 8.91 24.71
CA ASP A 268 16.92 9.69 23.65
C ASP A 268 15.53 10.29 23.93
N HIS A 269 15.23 11.39 23.22
CA HIS A 269 14.05 12.27 23.38
C HIS A 269 12.67 11.67 23.00
N LEU A 270 12.54 10.35 22.81
CA LEU A 270 11.28 9.65 22.53
C LEU A 270 11.04 8.55 23.56
N GLU A 271 10.12 8.81 24.48
CA GLU A 271 9.71 7.91 25.56
C GLU A 271 8.36 7.24 25.29
N SER A 272 7.55 7.81 24.39
CA SER A 272 6.25 7.26 24.00
C SER A 272 5.77 7.76 22.63
N LEU A 273 4.70 7.13 22.10
CA LEU A 273 3.98 7.66 20.94
C LEU A 273 3.34 9.04 21.17
N ASP A 274 3.16 9.48 22.42
CA ASP A 274 2.67 10.84 22.70
C ASP A 274 3.73 11.91 22.39
N ASP A 275 5.01 11.52 22.35
CA ASP A 275 6.10 12.41 21.99
C ASP A 275 6.15 12.72 20.49
N LEU A 276 5.35 12.05 19.67
CA LEU A 276 5.20 12.38 18.24
C LEU A 276 4.81 13.85 18.03
N GLN A 277 4.00 14.41 18.93
CA GLN A 277 3.62 15.83 18.90
C GLN A 277 4.82 16.77 19.10
N LYS A 278 5.83 16.35 19.86
CA LYS A 278 7.06 17.13 20.10
C LYS A 278 7.99 17.16 18.89
N MET A 279 7.76 16.28 17.91
CA MET A 279 8.61 16.13 16.72
C MET A 279 8.18 16.98 15.53
N VAL A 280 6.98 17.56 15.58
CA VAL A 280 6.48 18.47 14.55
C VAL A 280 6.74 19.92 14.93
N PRO A 281 6.91 20.83 13.95
CA PRO A 281 6.99 22.27 14.21
C PRO A 281 5.78 22.77 15.00
N ASP A 282 5.94 23.86 15.74
CA ASP A 282 4.87 24.47 16.54
C ASP A 282 3.62 24.76 15.69
N ILE A 283 2.58 23.96 15.90
CA ILE A 283 1.28 24.08 15.21
C ILE A 283 0.46 25.15 15.92
N LYS A 284 0.21 26.26 15.22
CA LYS A 284 -0.54 27.39 15.77
C LYS A 284 -2.06 27.27 15.61
N ASP A 285 -2.54 26.57 14.59
CA ASP A 285 -3.98 26.36 14.39
C ASP A 285 -4.48 25.25 15.35
N PRO A 286 -5.39 25.56 16.29
CA PRO A 286 -5.94 24.56 17.21
C PRO A 286 -6.65 23.40 16.50
N THR A 287 -7.19 23.65 15.30
CA THR A 287 -7.87 22.66 14.46
C THR A 287 -6.88 21.65 13.91
N GLU A 288 -5.74 22.13 13.39
CA GLU A 288 -4.65 21.28 12.91
C GLU A 288 -4.03 20.48 14.06
N LEU A 289 -3.88 21.10 15.23
CA LEU A 289 -3.41 20.43 16.44
C LEU A 289 -4.36 19.32 16.89
N GLY A 290 -5.68 19.59 16.87
CA GLY A 290 -6.71 18.59 17.15
C GLY A 290 -6.66 17.41 16.19
N ASP A 291 -6.37 17.68 14.91
CA ASP A 291 -6.25 16.65 13.88
C ASP A 291 -5.00 15.78 14.05
N LEU A 292 -3.88 16.40 14.38
CA LEU A 292 -2.68 15.67 14.77
C LEU A 292 -2.93 14.76 15.98
N ASN A 293 -3.63 15.25 17.00
CA ASN A 293 -3.97 14.44 18.18
C ASN A 293 -4.87 13.26 17.81
N ALA A 294 -5.83 13.46 16.89
CA ALA A 294 -6.65 12.38 16.38
C ALA A 294 -5.82 11.35 15.57
N PHE A 295 -4.86 11.80 14.77
CA PHE A 295 -3.94 10.92 14.05
C PHE A 295 -3.09 10.08 15.01
N ILE A 296 -2.45 10.70 16.01
CA ILE A 296 -1.64 10.01 17.02
C ILE A 296 -2.48 8.98 17.77
N ASP A 297 -3.70 9.31 18.16
CA ASP A 297 -4.64 8.39 18.81
C ASP A 297 -4.93 7.17 17.94
N LEU A 298 -5.15 7.34 16.62
CA LEU A 298 -5.32 6.21 15.71
C LEU A 298 -4.05 5.34 15.66
N ILE A 299 -2.87 5.96 15.53
CA ILE A 299 -1.58 5.25 15.49
C ILE A 299 -1.37 4.41 16.76
N LYS A 300 -1.69 4.96 17.95
CA LYS A 300 -1.62 4.23 19.22
C LYS A 300 -2.51 3.00 19.22
N ASN A 301 -3.73 3.11 18.68
CA ASN A 301 -4.66 1.99 18.55
C ASN A 301 -4.23 0.94 17.51
N MET A 302 -3.51 1.34 16.46
CA MET A 302 -2.97 0.45 15.42
C MET A 302 -1.68 -0.26 15.85
N LEU A 303 -0.86 0.38 16.68
CA LEU A 303 0.44 -0.12 17.13
C LEU A 303 0.39 -0.71 18.54
N VAL A 304 -0.79 -1.19 18.97
CA VAL A 304 -0.91 -1.97 20.21
C VAL A 304 -0.13 -3.29 20.06
N VAL A 305 0.76 -3.56 21.01
CA VAL A 305 1.61 -4.76 21.03
C VAL A 305 0.79 -6.04 21.14
N ASP A 306 -0.25 -6.05 21.97
CA ASP A 306 -1.18 -7.16 22.10
C ASP A 306 -2.12 -7.21 20.88
N PRO A 307 -1.99 -8.19 19.96
CA PRO A 307 -2.76 -8.24 18.73
C PRO A 307 -4.28 -8.35 18.98
N LEU A 308 -4.69 -8.93 20.11
CA LEU A 308 -6.11 -9.07 20.47
C LEU A 308 -6.77 -7.75 20.87
N LYS A 309 -5.97 -6.76 21.28
CA LYS A 309 -6.41 -5.41 21.65
C LYS A 309 -6.19 -4.39 20.54
N ARG A 310 -5.50 -4.79 19.46
CA ARG A 310 -5.22 -3.93 18.32
C ARG A 310 -6.52 -3.63 17.58
N ILE A 311 -6.71 -2.37 17.23
CA ILE A 311 -7.94 -1.92 16.57
C ILE A 311 -8.18 -2.68 15.26
N LEU A 312 -9.42 -3.09 15.01
CA LEU A 312 -9.79 -3.75 13.76
C LEU A 312 -9.95 -2.73 12.62
N PRO A 313 -9.76 -3.13 11.36
CA PRO A 313 -9.94 -2.22 10.21
C PRO A 313 -11.31 -1.52 10.18
N ALA A 314 -12.38 -2.26 10.48
CA ALA A 314 -13.75 -1.73 10.49
C ALA A 314 -13.97 -0.70 11.63
N ASP A 315 -13.39 -0.93 12.80
CA ASP A 315 -13.47 0.00 13.92
C ASP A 315 -12.63 1.26 13.65
N ALA A 316 -11.45 1.08 13.05
CA ALA A 316 -10.58 2.19 12.64
C ALA A 316 -11.23 3.09 11.58
N LEU A 317 -12.10 2.57 10.70
CA LEU A 317 -12.89 3.40 9.77
C LEU A 317 -13.85 4.35 10.47
N ASN A 318 -14.29 4.02 11.69
CA ASN A 318 -15.15 4.86 12.52
C ASN A 318 -14.36 5.76 13.48
N HIS A 319 -13.03 5.63 13.52
CA HIS A 319 -12.18 6.42 14.40
C HIS A 319 -12.29 7.92 14.07
N LYS A 320 -12.27 8.78 15.10
CA LYS A 320 -12.45 10.25 14.99
C LYS A 320 -11.54 10.92 13.94
N TYR A 321 -10.35 10.36 13.74
CA TYR A 321 -9.40 10.82 12.71
C TYR A 321 -9.92 10.58 11.29
N ILE A 322 -10.50 9.41 11.03
CA ILE A 322 -11.03 9.03 9.72
C ILE A 322 -12.41 9.66 9.49
N SER A 323 -13.28 9.66 10.51
CA SER A 323 -14.62 10.26 10.44
C SER A 323 -14.60 11.79 10.41
N MET A 324 -13.46 12.40 10.77
CA MET A 324 -13.27 13.85 10.88
C MET A 324 -14.23 14.52 11.89
N GLU A 325 -14.79 13.75 12.83
CA GLU A 325 -15.77 14.26 13.81
C GLU A 325 -15.22 15.41 14.64
N HIS A 326 -13.98 15.28 15.11
CA HIS A 326 -13.25 16.29 15.87
C HIS A 326 -13.03 17.62 15.11
N LEU A 327 -13.14 17.62 13.78
CA LEU A 327 -13.02 18.83 12.96
C LEU A 327 -14.35 19.58 12.83
N ASN A 328 -15.47 19.04 13.31
CA ASN A 328 -16.77 19.70 13.20
C ASN A 328 -17.03 20.75 14.29
N GLU A 329 -16.25 20.74 15.36
CA GLU A 329 -16.45 21.62 16.53
C GLU A 329 -16.03 23.07 16.29
N VAL A 330 -15.24 23.34 15.22
CA VAL A 330 -14.74 24.68 14.91
C VAL A 330 -15.32 25.16 13.58
N ASP A 331 -16.26 26.10 13.65
CA ASP A 331 -16.82 26.75 12.47
C ASP A 331 -15.80 27.75 11.89
N LYS A 332 -15.38 27.49 10.64
CA LYS A 332 -14.57 28.37 9.74
C LYS A 332 -13.03 28.25 9.78
N SER A 333 -12.43 27.16 10.27
CA SER A 333 -10.98 26.97 10.09
C SER A 333 -10.61 26.71 8.61
N PRO A 334 -9.63 27.44 8.02
CA PRO A 334 -9.11 27.15 6.68
C PRO A 334 -8.56 25.72 6.55
N TYR A 335 -7.95 25.21 7.63
CA TYR A 335 -7.42 23.85 7.70
C TYR A 335 -8.53 22.81 7.52
N ARG A 336 -9.68 22.98 8.19
CA ARG A 336 -10.85 22.10 8.04
C ARG A 336 -11.32 22.02 6.59
N THR A 337 -11.40 23.16 5.90
CA THR A 337 -11.84 23.21 4.49
C THR A 337 -10.87 22.44 3.60
N MET A 338 -9.56 22.69 3.75
CA MET A 338 -8.51 21.97 3.02
C MET A 338 -8.55 20.46 3.30
N ALA A 339 -8.66 20.05 4.57
CA ALA A 339 -8.74 18.65 4.96
C ALA A 339 -9.96 17.94 4.34
N LYS A 340 -11.12 18.61 4.26
CA LYS A 340 -12.32 18.06 3.61
C LYS A 340 -12.17 17.97 2.09
N GLU A 341 -11.53 18.95 1.47
CA GLU A 341 -11.26 18.93 0.03
C GLU A 341 -10.33 17.76 -0.35
N ILE A 342 -9.25 17.55 0.40
CA ILE A 342 -8.35 16.40 0.22
C ILE A 342 -9.10 15.07 0.41
N MET A 343 -9.98 14.99 1.41
CA MET A 343 -10.74 13.77 1.71
C MET A 343 -11.78 13.40 0.61
N SER A 344 -12.16 14.34 -0.26
CA SER A 344 -13.15 14.11 -1.32
C SER A 344 -12.79 12.96 -2.26
N VAL A 345 -11.50 12.63 -2.39
CA VAL A 345 -11.02 11.49 -3.20
C VAL A 345 -11.59 10.14 -2.73
N CYS A 346 -11.90 10.02 -1.44
CA CYS A 346 -12.52 8.82 -0.86
C CYS A 346 -14.01 8.72 -1.21
N GLU A 347 -14.70 9.85 -1.37
CA GLU A 347 -16.14 9.93 -1.65
C GLU A 347 -16.49 9.75 -3.13
N LEU A 348 -15.58 10.10 -4.04
CA LEU A 348 -15.75 9.92 -5.49
C LEU A 348 -16.06 8.46 -5.86
N SER A 349 -15.58 7.51 -5.07
CA SER A 349 -15.84 6.07 -5.22
C SER A 349 -17.29 5.66 -4.92
N ARG A 350 -18.08 6.50 -4.21
CA ARG A 350 -19.48 6.21 -3.83
C ARG A 350 -20.51 6.89 -4.76
N LYS A 351 -20.18 8.03 -5.38
CA LYS A 351 -21.13 8.82 -6.19
C LYS A 351 -21.45 8.21 -7.56
N THR A 352 -20.59 7.35 -8.10
CA THR A 352 -20.85 6.62 -9.35
C THR A 352 -22.03 5.64 -9.25
N ASP A 353 -22.46 5.28 -8.04
CA ASP A 353 -23.59 4.36 -7.82
C ASP A 353 -24.97 5.04 -7.88
N ILE A 354 -25.06 6.38 -7.83
CA ILE A 354 -26.36 7.10 -7.85
C ILE A 354 -26.81 7.46 -9.28
N ILE A 355 -25.87 7.52 -10.23
CA ILE A 355 -26.16 7.96 -11.61
C ILE A 355 -26.46 6.76 -12.54
N THR A 356 -26.15 5.53 -12.11
CA THR A 356 -26.32 4.30 -12.90
C THR A 356 -27.38 3.34 -12.32
N GLY A 357 -28.13 3.76 -11.29
CA GLY A 357 -29.20 3.00 -10.66
C GLY A 357 -30.57 3.17 -11.32
#